data_AF-A0A944GCA0-F1
#
_entry.id   AF-A0A944GCA0-F1
#
_cell.length_a   1.000
_cell.length_b   1.000
_cell.length_c   1.000
_cell.angle_alpha   90.00
_cell.angle_beta   90.00
_cell.angle_gamma   90.00
#
_symmetry.space_group_name_H-M   'P 1'
#
loop_
_entity.id
_entity.type
_entity.pdbx_description
1 polymer ?
#
loop_
_entity_poly.entity_id
_entity_poly.type
_entity_poly.pdbx_seq_one_letter_code
_entity_poly.pdbx_strand_id
1 'polypeptide(L)' 'MRQTYNIYCDESCHLEHDGESAMTIGSVWCPQNKKDEIFHRIREIKEEHGLSKNFEIKWNKVSPGQLNFYTDIIN' A
#
# COMPACT_ATOMS: atom_id res chain seq x y z
N MET A 1 28.57 2.22 -4.11
CA MET A 1 27.39 2.78 -4.82
C MET A 1 26.45 3.39 -3.80
N ARG A 2 25.84 4.54 -4.10
CA ARG A 2 24.85 5.16 -3.21
C ARG A 2 23.53 4.41 -3.36
N GLN A 3 22.96 3.96 -2.25
CA GLN A 3 21.63 3.33 -2.24
C GLN A 3 20.56 4.41 -2.43
N THR A 4 19.71 4.26 -3.44
CA THR A 4 18.52 5.11 -3.65
C THR A 4 17.30 4.43 -3.04
N TYR A 5 16.41 5.21 -2.44
CA TYR A 5 15.15 4.75 -1.86
C TYR A 5 13.98 5.46 -2.54
N ASN A 6 12.92 4.71 -2.83
CA ASN A 6 11.62 5.25 -3.18
C ASN A 6 10.81 5.42 -1.91
N ILE A 7 10.15 6.57 -1.77
CA ILE A 7 9.22 6.86 -0.69
C ILE A 7 7.87 7.15 -1.34
N TYR A 8 6.85 6.41 -0.92
CA TYR A 8 5.47 6.54 -1.40
C TYR A 8 4.64 7.10 -0.26
N CYS A 9 4.01 8.26 -0.48
CA CYS A 9 3.25 8.96 0.54
C CYS A 9 1.75 8.94 0.21
N ASP A 10 0.92 8.99 1.25
CA ASP A 10 -0.53 9.18 1.16
C ASP A 10 -0.98 10.10 2.30
N GLU A 11 -1.92 11.00 2.01
CA GLU A 11 -2.42 11.99 2.94
C GLU A 11 -3.86 11.73 3.37
N SER A 12 -4.17 12.01 4.64
CA SER A 12 -5.53 12.02 5.18
C SER A 12 -5.81 13.37 5.84
N CYS A 13 -7.05 13.84 5.69
CA CYS A 13 -7.50 15.12 6.23
C CYS A 13 -6.67 16.32 5.74
N HIS A 14 -6.39 16.37 4.44
CA HIS A 14 -5.50 17.36 3.82
C HIS A 14 -6.25 18.54 3.17
N LEU A 15 -7.59 18.55 3.20
CA LEU A 15 -8.38 19.58 2.53
C LEU A 15 -8.65 20.73 3.49
N GLU A 16 -8.50 21.96 3.02
CA GLU A 16 -8.63 23.19 3.82
C GLU A 16 -9.99 23.34 4.54
N HIS A 17 -11.02 22.64 4.07
CA HIS A 17 -12.40 22.73 4.58
C HIS A 17 -13.04 21.34 4.83
N ASP A 18 -12.26 20.30 5.15
CA ASP A 18 -12.82 18.97 5.48
C ASP A 18 -13.38 18.85 6.91
N GLY A 19 -13.16 19.86 7.76
CA GLY A 19 -13.70 19.89 9.12
C GLY A 19 -12.85 19.10 10.12
N GLU A 20 -11.70 18.60 9.71
CA GLU A 20 -10.79 17.82 10.54
C GLU A 20 -9.78 18.73 11.26
N SER A 21 -9.40 18.34 12.48
CA SER A 21 -8.51 19.15 13.33
C SER A 21 -7.02 18.90 13.12
N ALA A 22 -6.68 17.81 12.41
CA ALA A 22 -5.31 17.39 12.16
C ALA A 22 -5.19 16.69 10.80
N MET A 23 -4.15 17.05 10.06
CA MET A 23 -3.74 16.36 8.83
C MET A 23 -2.72 15.26 9.17
N THR A 24 -2.79 14.13 8.47
CA THR A 24 -1.80 13.06 8.58
C THR A 24 -1.20 12.75 7.21
N ILE A 25 0.12 12.57 7.16
CA ILE A 25 0.83 12.01 6.01
C ILE A 25 1.51 10.72 6.44
N GLY A 26 1.18 9.63 5.76
CA GLY A 26 1.82 8.32 5.93
C GLY A 26 2.78 8.04 4.78
N SER A 27 3.84 7.29 5.03
CA SER A 27 4.73 6.85 3.95
C SER A 27 5.23 5.42 4.15
N VAL A 28 5.37 4.71 3.03
CA VAL A 28 6.14 3.45 2.94
C VAL A 28 7.32 3.65 2.01
N TRP A 29 8.40 2.90 2.22
CA TRP A 29 9.61 3.06 1.44
C TRP A 29 10.23 1.73 1.06
N CYS A 30 10.96 1.72 -0.05
CA CYS A 30 11.77 0.56 -0.45
C CYS A 30 13.05 0.99 -1.19
N PRO A 31 14.12 0.17 -1.14
CA PRO A 31 15.27 0.33 -2.02
C PRO A 31 14.83 0.38 -3.50
N GLN A 32 15.35 1.31 -4.30
CA GLN A 32 15.00 1.45 -5.72
C GLN A 32 15.16 0.14 -6.50
N ASN A 33 16.21 -0.63 -6.20
CA ASN A 33 16.50 -1.92 -6.84
C ASN A 33 15.56 -3.05 -6.40
N LYS A 34 14.74 -2.85 -5.37
CA LYS A 34 13.74 -3.81 -4.89
C LYS A 34 12.32 -3.50 -5.33
N LYS A 35 12.09 -2.30 -5.89
CA LYS A 35 10.76 -1.84 -6.32
C LYS A 35 10.04 -2.86 -7.20
N ASP A 36 10.68 -3.29 -8.29
CA ASP A 36 10.01 -4.14 -9.28
C ASP A 36 9.70 -5.53 -8.70
N GLU A 37 10.64 -6.12 -7.95
CA GLU A 37 10.46 -7.38 -7.22
C GLU A 37 9.25 -7.31 -6.27
N ILE A 38 9.18 -6.27 -5.45
CA ILE A 38 8.07 -6.06 -4.50
C ILE A 38 6.74 -5.89 -5.25
N PHE A 39 6.72 -5.08 -6.32
CA PHE A 39 5.50 -4.83 -7.09
C PHE A 39 5.02 -6.09 -7.82
N HIS A 40 5.95 -6.95 -8.27
CA HIS A 40 5.60 -8.26 -8.81
C HIS A 40 5.01 -9.16 -7.74
N ARG A 41 5.64 -9.26 -6.55
CA ARG A 41 5.12 -10.08 -5.46
C ARG A 41 3.71 -9.65 -5.02
N ILE A 42 3.43 -8.35 -4.94
CA ILE A 42 2.10 -7.83 -4.61
C ILE A 42 1.05 -8.28 -5.65
N ARG A 43 1.41 -8.35 -6.94
CA ARG A 43 0.48 -8.84 -7.99
C ARG A 43 0.24 -10.33 -7.86
N GLU A 44 1.27 -11.11 -7.56
CA GLU A 44 1.13 -12.56 -7.29
C GLU A 44 0.19 -12.80 -6.11
N ILE A 45 0.38 -12.10 -4.98
CA ILE A 45 -0.50 -12.22 -3.81
C ILE A 45 -1.95 -11.90 -4.17
N LYS A 46 -2.20 -10.87 -4.99
CA LYS A 46 -3.57 -10.59 -5.47
C LYS A 46 -4.16 -11.79 -6.22
N GLU A 47 -3.41 -12.36 -7.16
CA GLU A 47 -3.85 -13.50 -7.96
C GLU A 47 -4.03 -14.78 -7.12
N GLU A 48 -3.15 -15.02 -6.13
CA GLU A 48 -3.23 -16.11 -5.16
C GLU A 48 -4.55 -16.06 -4.35
N HIS A 49 -5.05 -14.86 -4.07
CA HIS A 49 -6.33 -14.62 -3.39
C HIS A 49 -7.51 -14.43 -4.34
N GLY A 50 -7.36 -14.73 -5.64
CA GLY A 50 -8.41 -14.64 -6.65
C GLY A 50 -8.83 -13.21 -7.01
N LEU A 51 -8.01 -12.21 -6.69
CA LEU A 51 -8.22 -10.81 -7.02
C LEU A 51 -7.55 -10.47 -8.37
N SER A 52 -8.11 -9.50 -9.07
CA SER A 52 -7.48 -8.96 -10.27
C SER A 52 -6.11 -8.35 -9.95
N LYS A 53 -5.12 -8.53 -10.83
CA LYS A 53 -3.83 -7.81 -10.74
C LYS A 53 -3.99 -6.29 -10.63
N ASN A 54 -5.08 -5.75 -11.20
CA ASN A 54 -5.43 -4.33 -11.19
C ASN A 54 -6.30 -3.93 -9.97
N PHE A 55 -6.60 -4.86 -9.07
CA PHE A 55 -7.36 -4.58 -7.85
C PHE A 55 -6.64 -3.52 -7.01
N GLU A 56 -7.36 -2.48 -6.60
CA GLU A 56 -6.86 -1.42 -5.75
C GLU A 56 -6.95 -1.85 -4.27
N ILE A 57 -5.80 -1.92 -3.59
CA ILE A 57 -5.75 -2.27 -2.16
C ILE A 57 -6.08 -1.00 -1.37
N LYS A 58 -7.07 -1.08 -0.48
CA LYS A 58 -7.48 0.05 0.37
C LYS A 58 -7.52 -0.36 1.84
N TRP A 59 -6.82 0.37 2.69
CA TRP A 59 -6.78 0.08 4.13
C TRP A 59 -8.17 0.17 4.79
N ASN A 60 -9.06 1.02 4.27
CA ASN A 60 -10.44 1.13 4.74
C ASN A 60 -11.39 0.03 4.22
N LYS A 61 -10.88 -0.93 3.42
CA LYS A 61 -11.63 -2.10 2.92
C LYS A 61 -11.21 -3.41 3.59
N VAL A 62 -10.36 -3.35 4.62
CA VAL A 62 -10.01 -4.53 5.42
C VAL A 62 -11.27 -5.10 6.06
N SER A 63 -11.49 -6.40 5.87
CA SER A 63 -12.66 -7.12 6.38
C SER A 63 -12.33 -8.58 6.65
N PRO A 64 -13.11 -9.30 7.47
CA PRO A 64 -12.87 -10.71 7.77
C PRO A 64 -12.78 -11.59 6.51
N GLY A 65 -13.54 -11.27 5.46
CA GLY A 65 -13.54 -12.04 4.20
C GLY A 65 -12.26 -11.92 3.38
N GLN A 66 -11.41 -10.93 3.64
CA GLN A 66 -10.12 -10.73 2.97
C GLN A 66 -8.95 -10.73 3.95
N LEU A 67 -9.14 -11.17 5.19
CA LEU A 67 -8.11 -11.05 6.23
C LEU A 67 -6.80 -11.74 5.83
N ASN A 68 -6.88 -12.92 5.21
CA ASN A 68 -5.70 -13.65 4.75
C ASN A 68 -4.94 -12.87 3.67
N PHE A 69 -5.65 -12.27 2.70
CA PHE A 69 -5.06 -11.42 1.67
C PHE A 69 -4.26 -10.26 2.27
N TYR A 70 -4.86 -9.51 3.19
CA TYR A 70 -4.16 -8.39 3.84
C TYR A 70 -3.00 -8.83 4.73
N THR A 71 -3.10 -10.01 5.35
CA THR A 71 -2.01 -10.59 6.15
C THR A 71 -0.80 -10.93 5.27
N ASP A 72 -1.04 -11.53 4.10
CA ASP A 72 0.02 -11.88 3.15
C ASP A 72 0.68 -10.66 2.51
N ILE A 73 -0.01 -9.52 2.42
CA ILE A 73 0.59 -8.25 1.96
C ILE A 73 1.59 -7.68 2.98
N ILE A 74 1.40 -7.96 4.27
CA ILE A 74 2.22 -7.40 5.36
C ILE A 74 3.44 -8.28 5.68
N ASN A 75 3.33 -9.60 5.51
CA ASN A 75 4.37 -10.59 5.83
C ASN A 75 5.43 -10.74 4.73
#